data_AF-A0A427YT06-F1
#
_entry.id   AF-A0A427YT06-F1
#
_cell.length_a   1.000
_cell.length_b   1.000
_cell.length_c   1.000
_cell.angle_alpha   90.00
_cell.angle_beta   90.00
_cell.angle_gamma   90.00
#
_symmetry.space_group_name_H-M   'P 1'
#
loop_
_entity.id
_entity.type
_entity.pdbx_description
1 polymer ?
#
loop_
_entity_poly.entity_id
_entity_poly.type
_entity_poly.pdbx_seq_one_letter_code
_entity_poly.pdbx_strand_id
1 'polypeptide(L)'
;MRNSAVTAGIIDDWIDCPDSVPGCDAWNFKHPGDQAVFSHFIMKGLQKRNVVAVLPCMEATGNTLLSEMGSGCNGTIVTHNWWYGKQALAQEAISMTALHMMRLLESL
;
A
#
# COMPACT_ATOMS: atom_id res chain seq x y z
N MET A 1 7.88 -12.58 3.14
CA MET A 1 9.05 -12.58 4.05
C MET A 1 9.71 -13.96 4.04
N ARG A 2 11.01 -14.07 4.27
CA ARG A 2 11.72 -15.37 4.33
C ARG A 2 11.40 -16.07 5.65
N ASN A 3 11.13 -17.38 5.64
CA ASN A 3 10.98 -18.15 6.89
C ASN A 3 12.36 -18.27 7.57
N SER A 4 12.57 -17.55 8.68
CA SER A 4 13.83 -17.51 9.42
C SER A 4 13.65 -16.87 10.80
N ALA A 5 14.56 -17.15 11.73
CA ALA A 5 14.59 -16.52 13.05
C ALA A 5 14.71 -14.99 12.99
N VAL A 6 15.42 -14.45 11.98
CA VAL A 6 15.51 -13.01 11.76
C VAL A 6 14.15 -12.41 11.46
N THR A 7 13.38 -13.04 10.57
CA THR A 7 12.02 -12.61 10.24
C THR A 7 11.09 -12.70 11.44
N ALA A 8 11.18 -13.77 12.23
CA ALA A 8 10.38 -13.93 13.44
C ALA A 8 10.64 -12.77 14.42
N GLY A 9 11.91 -12.46 14.70
CA GLY A 9 12.24 -11.32 15.57
C GLY A 9 11.77 -9.96 15.02
N ILE A 10 11.79 -9.76 13.70
CA ILE A 10 11.23 -8.53 13.09
C ILE A 10 9.71 -8.44 13.34
N ILE A 11 9.00 -9.55 13.27
CA ILE A 11 7.56 -9.60 13.52
C ILE A 11 7.27 -9.38 15.00
N ASP A 12 8.07 -9.98 15.88
CA ASP A 12 7.94 -9.80 17.34
C ASP A 12 8.12 -8.32 17.70
N ASP A 13 9.21 -7.67 17.24
CA ASP A 13 9.44 -6.23 17.44
C ASP A 13 8.29 -5.36 16.89
N TRP A 14 7.63 -5.81 15.82
CA TRP A 14 6.54 -5.07 15.19
C TRP A 14 5.23 -5.18 15.98
N ILE A 15 4.88 -6.39 16.43
CA ILE A 15 3.67 -6.65 17.20
C ILE A 15 3.76 -6.04 18.60
N ASP A 16 4.94 -6.06 19.19
CA ASP A 16 5.19 -5.63 20.56
C ASP A 16 5.49 -4.11 20.67
N CYS A 17 5.17 -3.34 19.63
CA CYS A 17 5.10 -1.88 19.68
C CYS A 17 4.05 -1.41 20.71
N PRO A 18 4.37 -0.52 21.68
CA PRO A 18 5.62 0.25 21.82
C PRO A 18 6.65 -0.30 22.82
N ASP A 19 6.40 -1.45 23.43
CA ASP A 19 7.22 -2.01 24.51
C ASP A 19 8.64 -2.34 24.05
N SER A 20 8.79 -2.95 22.86
CA SER A 20 10.08 -3.22 22.22
C SER A 20 10.54 -2.15 21.24
N VAL A 21 9.62 -1.29 20.77
CA VAL A 21 9.92 -0.19 19.84
C VAL A 21 9.45 1.15 20.42
N PRO A 22 10.29 1.87 21.19
CA PRO A 22 9.87 3.10 21.83
C PRO A 22 9.42 4.20 20.84
N GLY A 23 8.30 4.86 21.16
CA GLY A 23 7.79 6.03 20.43
C GLY A 23 6.88 5.74 19.23
N CYS A 24 6.51 4.48 19.00
CA CYS A 24 5.55 4.10 17.97
C CYS A 24 4.08 4.05 18.46
N ASP A 25 3.84 4.31 19.75
CA ASP A 25 2.54 4.34 20.43
C ASP A 25 1.51 5.24 19.71
N ALA A 26 1.94 6.40 19.23
CA ALA A 26 1.07 7.35 18.52
C ALA A 26 0.48 6.80 17.21
N TRP A 27 1.00 5.69 16.69
CA TRP A 27 0.60 5.08 15.42
C TRP A 27 -0.33 3.88 15.59
N ASN A 28 -0.46 3.31 16.80
CA ASN A 28 -1.42 2.24 17.09
C ASN A 28 -2.88 2.65 16.81
N PHE A 29 -3.17 3.94 16.77
CA PHE A 29 -4.53 4.49 16.55
C PHE A 29 -4.68 5.26 15.23
N LYS A 30 -3.65 5.30 14.37
CA LYS A 30 -3.67 6.08 13.12
C LYS A 30 -3.63 5.15 11.93
N HIS A 31 -4.53 5.33 10.97
CA HIS A 31 -4.42 4.60 9.70
C HIS A 31 -3.31 5.22 8.81
N PRO A 32 -2.43 4.41 8.17
CA PRO A 32 -2.31 2.96 8.26
C PRO A 32 -1.29 2.54 9.35
N GLY A 33 -1.78 2.11 10.51
CA GLY A 33 -0.98 2.02 11.75
C GLY A 33 0.24 1.13 11.60
N ASP A 34 0.01 -0.12 11.22
CA ASP A 34 1.08 -1.11 11.04
C ASP A 34 2.10 -0.65 10.00
N GLN A 35 1.64 -0.12 8.86
CA GLN A 35 2.53 0.36 7.80
C GLN A 35 3.38 1.57 8.26
N ALA A 36 2.80 2.46 9.06
CA ALA A 36 3.50 3.61 9.61
C ALA A 36 4.53 3.21 10.66
N VAL A 37 4.17 2.32 11.60
CA VAL A 37 5.11 1.75 12.59
C VAL A 37 6.29 1.10 11.88
N PHE A 38 6.02 0.21 10.92
CA PHE A 38 7.07 -0.49 10.19
C PHE A 38 8.00 0.47 9.44
N SER A 39 7.44 1.41 8.66
CA SER A 39 8.24 2.32 7.83
C SER A 39 9.03 3.35 8.63
N HIS A 40 8.48 3.91 9.71
CA HIS A 40 9.12 4.99 10.46
C HIS A 40 10.10 4.49 11.52
N PHE A 41 9.82 3.36 12.17
CA PHE A 41 10.57 2.90 13.34
C PHE A 41 11.42 1.67 13.06
N ILE A 42 10.85 0.66 12.39
CA ILE A 42 11.50 -0.65 12.23
C ILE A 42 12.43 -0.64 11.01
N MET A 43 11.95 -0.17 9.86
CA MET A 43 12.62 -0.27 8.57
C MET A 43 14.01 0.36 8.55
N LYS A 44 14.20 1.50 9.22
CA LYS A 44 15.51 2.18 9.31
C LYS A 44 16.58 1.28 9.93
N GLY A 45 16.23 0.52 10.98
CA GLY A 45 17.13 -0.45 11.60
C GLY A 45 17.42 -1.63 10.67
N LEU A 46 16.42 -2.11 9.94
CA LEU A 46 16.56 -3.21 8.98
C LEU A 46 17.46 -2.86 7.79
N GLN A 47 17.35 -1.63 7.27
CA GLN A 47 18.18 -1.13 6.18
C GLN A 47 19.66 -1.08 6.60
N LYS A 48 19.96 -0.59 7.81
CA LYS A 48 21.32 -0.60 8.36
C LYS A 48 21.90 -2.01 8.51
N ARG A 49 21.06 -2.98 8.88
CA ARG A 49 21.44 -4.40 8.99
C ARG A 49 21.51 -5.12 7.65
N ASN A 50 21.10 -4.47 6.55
CA ASN A 50 21.02 -5.05 5.22
C ASN A 50 20.16 -6.34 5.16
N VAL A 51 19.05 -6.37 5.89
CA VAL A 51 18.11 -7.53 5.96
C VAL A 51 16.77 -7.26 5.27
N VAL A 52 16.63 -6.11 4.60
CA VAL A 52 15.43 -5.70 3.87
C VAL A 52 15.82 -5.17 2.50
N ALA A 53 15.01 -5.47 1.49
CA ALA A 53 15.09 -4.85 0.17
C ALA A 53 13.88 -3.93 -0.03
N VAL A 54 14.11 -2.74 -0.57
CA VAL A 54 13.04 -1.81 -0.97
C VAL A 54 12.72 -2.09 -2.43
N LEU A 55 11.47 -2.48 -2.70
CA LEU A 55 11.00 -2.68 -4.06
C LEU A 55 10.44 -1.37 -4.63
N PRO A 56 10.61 -1.10 -5.94
CA PRO A 56 10.00 0.05 -6.58
C PRO A 56 8.49 0.04 -6.41
N CYS A 57 7.93 1.18 -6.05
CA CYS A 57 6.49 1.28 -5.82
C CYS A 57 5.69 1.00 -7.11
N MET A 58 6.27 1.31 -8.27
CA MET A 58 5.74 1.00 -9.60
C MET A 58 5.37 -0.48 -9.75
N GLU A 59 6.12 -1.39 -9.13
CA GLU A 59 5.91 -2.83 -9.26
C GLU A 59 5.16 -3.41 -8.05
N ALA A 60 5.52 -2.99 -6.84
CA ALA A 60 5.10 -3.68 -5.62
C ALA A 60 3.83 -3.12 -4.97
N THR A 61 3.47 -1.86 -5.21
CA THR A 61 2.39 -1.19 -4.46
C THR A 61 1.95 0.11 -5.15
N GLY A 62 1.66 0.08 -6.45
CA GLY A 62 1.29 1.31 -7.16
C GLY A 62 -0.18 1.68 -6.99
N ASN A 63 -0.52 2.95 -7.27
CA ASN A 63 -1.87 3.50 -7.22
C ASN A 63 -2.11 4.34 -8.49
N THR A 64 -3.11 3.96 -9.30
CA THR A 64 -3.34 4.57 -10.62
C THR A 64 -3.65 6.05 -10.53
N LEU A 65 -4.41 6.49 -9.51
CA LEU A 65 -4.68 7.91 -9.29
C LEU A 65 -3.40 8.71 -9.03
N LEU A 66 -2.47 8.16 -8.26
CA LEU A 66 -1.20 8.86 -7.98
C LEU A 66 -0.31 8.93 -9.23
N SER A 67 -0.46 8.00 -10.18
CA SER A 67 0.21 8.11 -11.47
C SER A 67 -0.32 9.29 -12.28
N GLU A 68 -1.63 9.49 -12.31
CA GLU A 68 -2.26 10.63 -12.98
C GLU A 68 -1.84 11.97 -12.36
N MET A 69 -1.50 11.96 -11.06
CA MET A 69 -0.94 13.10 -10.35
C MET A 69 0.59 13.26 -10.51
N GLY A 70 1.24 12.45 -11.36
CA GLY A 70 2.66 12.59 -11.71
C GLY A 70 3.66 11.86 -10.80
N SER A 71 3.22 10.98 -9.89
CA SER A 71 4.14 10.28 -8.96
C SER A 71 4.96 9.15 -9.61
N GLY A 72 4.61 8.73 -10.83
CA GLY A 72 5.22 7.56 -11.50
C GLY A 72 4.90 6.21 -10.84
N CYS A 73 4.01 6.17 -9.84
CA CYS A 73 3.73 4.97 -9.04
C CYS A 73 2.46 4.25 -9.54
N ASN A 74 2.43 3.79 -10.79
CA ASN A 74 1.22 3.31 -11.46
C ASN A 74 0.78 1.87 -11.11
N GLY A 75 1.68 1.02 -10.63
CA GLY A 75 1.35 -0.35 -10.21
C GLY A 75 1.24 -1.32 -11.37
N THR A 76 2.35 -1.52 -12.10
CA THR A 76 2.46 -2.39 -13.29
C THR A 76 2.25 -3.86 -12.99
N ILE A 77 2.70 -4.34 -11.83
CA ILE A 77 2.52 -5.74 -11.39
C ILE A 77 1.42 -5.81 -10.34
N VAL A 78 1.51 -5.01 -9.28
CA VAL A 78 0.49 -4.90 -8.25
C VAL A 78 -0.06 -3.48 -8.18
N THR A 79 -1.35 -3.34 -8.48
CA THR A 79 -2.11 -2.10 -8.28
C THR A 79 -2.90 -2.16 -6.98
N HIS A 80 -2.55 -1.30 -6.03
CA HIS A 80 -3.22 -1.14 -4.76
C HIS A 80 -3.87 0.26 -4.68
N ASN A 81 -5.18 0.30 -4.93
CA ASN A 81 -5.95 1.56 -4.97
C ASN A 81 -6.41 1.98 -3.57
N TRP A 82 -5.49 2.47 -2.75
CA TRP A 82 -5.82 3.02 -1.43
C TRP A 82 -6.41 4.46 -1.53
N TRP A 83 -6.91 4.99 -0.40
CA TRP A 83 -7.64 6.27 -0.33
C TRP A 83 -8.74 6.38 -1.40
N TYR A 84 -8.67 7.41 -2.25
CA TYR A 84 -9.70 7.73 -3.24
C TYR A 84 -9.69 6.79 -4.46
N GLY A 85 -8.66 5.94 -4.59
CA GLY A 85 -8.50 5.04 -5.73
C GLY A 85 -9.67 4.09 -5.92
N LYS A 86 -10.23 3.55 -4.82
CA LYS A 86 -11.38 2.65 -4.90
C LYS A 86 -12.63 3.36 -5.43
N GLN A 87 -12.88 4.59 -4.97
CA GLN A 87 -14.04 5.35 -5.41
C GLN A 87 -13.91 5.78 -6.87
N ALA A 88 -12.72 6.22 -7.28
CA ALA A 88 -12.46 6.58 -8.68
C ALA A 88 -12.70 5.41 -9.63
N LEU A 89 -12.17 4.22 -9.32
CA LEU A 89 -12.40 3.02 -10.13
C LEU A 89 -13.87 2.60 -10.17
N ALA A 90 -14.59 2.68 -9.04
CA ALA A 90 -16.01 2.38 -9.00
C ALA A 90 -16.80 3.35 -9.91
N GLN A 91 -16.49 4.64 -9.85
CA GLN A 91 -17.14 5.66 -10.67
C GLN A 91 -16.85 5.47 -12.17
N GLU A 92 -15.62 5.10 -12.51
CA GLU A 92 -15.22 4.78 -13.88
C GLU A 92 -16.01 3.57 -14.40
N ALA A 93 -16.08 2.49 -13.62
CA ALA A 93 -16.83 1.30 -13.99
C ALA A 93 -18.33 1.57 -14.21
N ILE A 94 -18.96 2.39 -13.35
CA ILE A 94 -20.35 2.83 -13.51
C ILE A 94 -20.52 3.60 -14.82
N SER A 95 -19.62 4.56 -15.08
CA SER A 95 -19.67 5.40 -16.28
C SER A 95 -19.52 4.57 -17.55
N MET A 96 -18.60 3.60 -17.56
CA MET A 96 -18.39 2.69 -18.68
C MET A 96 -19.61 1.79 -18.93
N THR A 97 -20.23 1.29 -17.86
CA THR A 97 -21.44 0.47 -17.95
C THR A 97 -22.60 1.27 -18.54
N ALA A 98 -22.82 2.49 -18.04
CA ALA A 98 -23.86 3.38 -18.54
C ALA A 98 -23.66 3.71 -20.03
N LEU A 99 -22.42 4.02 -20.43
CA LEU A 99 -22.09 4.28 -21.84
C LEU A 99 -22.36 3.06 -22.72
N HIS A 100 -22.02 1.87 -22.25
CA HIS A 100 -22.29 0.63 -22.97
C HIS A 100 -23.80 0.39 -23.13
N MET A 101 -24.59 0.60 -22.08
CA MET A 101 -26.05 0.46 -22.12
C MET A 101 -26.69 1.47 -23.09
N MET A 102 -26.23 2.74 -23.09
CA MET A 102 -26.73 3.75 -24.03
C MET A 102 -26.48 3.35 -25.48
N ARG A 103 -25.26 2.85 -25.80
CA ARG A 103 -24.94 2.38 -27.15
C ARG A 103 -25.80 1.19 -27.58
N LEU A 104 -26.13 0.28 -26.66
CA LEU A 104 -27.04 -0.83 -26.96
C LEU A 104 -28.45 -0.33 -27.29
N LEU A 105 -28.95 0.66 -26.54
CA LEU A 105 -30.26 1.26 -26.80
C LEU A 105 -30.32 2.01 -28.14
N GLU A 106 -29.23 2.66 -28.55
CA GLU A 106 -29.13 3.33 -29.87
C GLU A 106 -29.06 2.34 -31.05
N SER A 107 -28.79 1.06 -30.78
CA SER A 107 -28.68 0.01 -31.80
C SER A 107 -29.96 -0.82 -32.01
N LEU A 108 -31.03 -0.50 -31.27
CA LEU A 108 -32.37 -1.10 -31.38
C LEU A 108 -33.30 -0.20 -32.21
#